data_AF-A0A8C7E0U5-F1
#
_entry.id   AF-A0A8C7E0U5-F1
#
_cell.length_a   1.000
_cell.length_b   1.000
_cell.length_c   1.000
_cell.angle_alpha   90.00
_cell.angle_beta   90.00
_cell.angle_gamma   90.00
#
_symmetry.space_group_name_H-M   'P 1'
#
loop_
_entity.id
_entity.type
_entity.pdbx_description
1 polymer ?
#
loop_
_entity_poly.entity_id
_entity_poly.type
_entity_poly.pdbx_seq_one_letter_code
_entity_poly.pdbx_strand_id
1 'polypeptide(L)'
;MYFLFTFYICVLFYNTRLLSMIPFSSYLNGSVFALSVETNLKSLNFLFLGQAIPAGLHVQLNLQTGEKLAKLPDDYKEKSDTKDSPKSKRLGQIDIDPNSFTTQELKKALAKMKETTKEDIRRRFRPIEKLKEEFRELNLQLETDLEIMLKLINKFNSSASTLEEKITALSDLEYYVHQVDNAKDLLSLGGLQLLINGLNSSEPLMKNMLLFNPRVQVAAIQGGALQKLLVILATDQSLAVKKKALFALSSMLRHFPYAQQQFLRLGGLQVLRNLCTEKGMEILYIRTVTLLYDLVEKRKEKKVQLTLEKDEAHGKTQQYSQVNLMPAIVEQGWCTIISNLLRAPEHDSREKVLKTVNVLLSFCKDTYAGDPALNHALSRLRQEYEELAEEERKEGEEDGYFKELLHSINSIAQQLK
;
A
#
# COMPACT_ATOMS: atom_id res chain seq x y z
N MET A 1 -0.23 -19.27 -11.78
CA MET A 1 0.80 -18.27 -12.15
C MET A 1 0.32 -16.81 -12.05
N TYR A 2 -0.96 -16.49 -12.28
CA TYR A 2 -1.50 -15.11 -12.13
C TYR A 2 -1.85 -14.66 -10.69
N PHE A 3 -1.74 -15.54 -9.68
CA PHE A 3 -2.08 -15.23 -8.28
C PHE A 3 -0.87 -14.77 -7.45
N LEU A 4 0.35 -15.08 -7.88
CA LEU A 4 1.59 -14.71 -7.20
C LEU A 4 2.07 -13.29 -7.56
N PHE A 5 1.71 -12.80 -8.76
CA PHE A 5 2.13 -11.47 -9.22
C PHE A 5 1.39 -10.33 -8.52
N THR A 6 0.15 -10.54 -8.08
CA THR A 6 -0.66 -9.54 -7.35
C THR A 6 -0.19 -9.37 -5.90
N PHE A 7 0.39 -10.42 -5.30
CA PHE A 7 0.97 -10.34 -3.95
C PHE A 7 2.31 -9.59 -3.97
N TYR A 8 3.11 -9.77 -5.03
CA TYR A 8 4.44 -9.16 -5.16
C TYR A 8 4.39 -7.63 -5.33
N ILE A 9 3.37 -7.10 -6.01
CA ILE A 9 3.19 -5.65 -6.20
C ILE A 9 2.66 -4.97 -4.92
N CYS A 10 1.89 -5.67 -4.07
CA CYS A 10 1.45 -5.15 -2.76
C CYS A 10 2.62 -4.97 -1.78
N VAL A 11 3.67 -5.78 -1.87
CA VAL A 11 4.86 -5.68 -1.01
C VAL A 11 5.85 -4.62 -1.52
N LEU A 12 6.02 -4.48 -2.84
CA LEU A 12 7.05 -3.59 -3.40
C LEU A 12 6.71 -2.09 -3.35
N PHE A 13 5.43 -1.71 -3.32
CA PHE A 13 5.05 -0.28 -3.30
C PHE A 13 4.92 0.34 -1.90
N TYR A 14 5.00 -0.45 -0.83
CA TYR A 14 4.86 0.06 0.55
C TYR A 14 6.02 -0.31 1.50
N ASN A 15 7.06 -0.99 1.02
CA ASN A 15 8.21 -1.41 1.83
C ASN A 15 9.55 -0.89 1.30
N THR A 16 9.72 0.44 1.24
CA THR A 16 11.05 1.07 1.05
C THR A 16 11.82 1.27 2.36
N ARG A 17 11.56 0.48 3.42
CA ARG A 17 12.35 0.55 4.66
C ARG A 17 12.47 -0.73 5.50
N LEU A 18 12.48 -1.90 4.87
CA LEU A 18 12.71 -3.19 5.57
C LEU A 18 13.69 -4.09 4.79
N LEU A 19 14.87 -3.52 4.48
CA LEU A 19 16.03 -4.26 3.97
C LEU A 19 17.22 -4.25 4.96
N SER A 20 16.95 -3.99 6.24
CA SER A 20 17.92 -4.21 7.32
C SER A 20 17.23 -4.99 8.43
N MET A 21 17.81 -6.13 8.81
CA MET A 21 17.40 -7.06 9.89
C MET A 21 16.80 -8.39 9.38
N ILE A 22 17.63 -9.20 8.71
CA ILE A 22 17.63 -10.67 8.91
C ILE A 22 19.11 -11.09 9.07
N PRO A 23 19.47 -11.86 10.12
CA PRO A 23 20.85 -12.23 10.39
C PRO A 23 21.27 -13.40 9.50
N PHE A 24 22.35 -13.21 8.74
CA PHE A 24 23.08 -14.31 8.09
C PHE A 24 24.28 -14.68 8.97
N SER A 25 24.18 -15.82 9.66
CA SER A 25 25.31 -16.64 10.13
C SER A 25 25.40 -17.81 9.14
N SER A 26 26.52 -18.30 8.61
CA SER A 26 27.95 -18.10 8.87
C SER A 26 28.72 -18.80 7.72
N TYR A 27 30.03 -18.52 7.60
CA TYR A 27 31.08 -19.15 6.77
C TYR A 27 31.40 -18.52 5.40
N LEU A 28 32.32 -17.55 5.38
CA LEU A 28 33.76 -17.79 5.09
C LEU A 28 34.56 -16.47 4.96
N ASN A 29 35.54 -16.32 5.86
CA ASN A 29 36.84 -15.64 5.77
C ASN A 29 37.07 -14.45 4.83
N GLY A 30 37.44 -13.30 5.44
CA GLY A 30 38.50 -12.44 4.90
C GLY A 30 38.36 -10.93 5.12
N SER A 31 39.12 -10.41 6.09
CA SER A 31 39.58 -9.00 6.22
C SER A 31 38.62 -7.96 6.81
N VAL A 32 39.00 -7.48 8.00
CA VAL A 32 38.44 -6.37 8.77
C VAL A 32 38.90 -5.03 8.19
N PHE A 33 37.98 -4.06 8.01
CA PHE A 33 38.32 -2.64 8.02
C PHE A 33 37.19 -1.84 8.69
N ALA A 34 37.52 -1.21 9.81
CA ALA A 34 36.71 -0.19 10.48
C ALA A 34 36.98 1.17 9.82
N LEU A 35 35.94 1.97 9.57
CA LEU A 35 36.10 3.38 9.23
C LEU A 35 35.11 4.24 10.03
N SER A 36 35.70 4.93 11.00
CA SER A 36 35.19 6.15 11.62
C SER A 36 35.06 7.24 10.55
N VAL A 37 33.99 8.04 10.57
CA VAL A 37 33.90 9.26 9.75
C VAL A 37 33.55 10.45 10.65
N GLU A 38 34.54 11.31 10.78
CA GLU A 38 34.53 12.61 11.45
C GLU A 38 33.55 13.59 10.80
N THR A 39 32.87 14.37 11.64
CA THR A 39 32.14 15.58 11.26
C THR A 39 33.12 16.71 10.91
N ASN A 40 33.08 17.23 9.68
CA ASN A 40 33.77 18.47 9.31
C ASN A 40 32.75 19.60 9.07
N LEU A 41 32.66 20.52 10.04
CA LEU A 41 32.00 21.82 9.96
C LEU A 41 32.90 22.84 9.24
N LYS A 42 32.50 23.33 8.05
CA LYS A 42 32.93 24.61 7.42
C LYS A 42 31.80 25.02 6.46
N SER A 43 31.19 26.20 6.41
CA SER A 43 31.29 27.53 7.03
C SER A 43 29.92 28.21 6.84
N LEU A 44 29.28 28.73 7.89
CA LEU A 44 28.04 29.52 7.81
C LEU A 44 28.31 30.90 8.40
N ASN A 45 28.12 31.96 7.62
CA ASN A 45 28.17 33.34 8.09
C ASN A 45 26.77 33.80 8.57
N PHE A 46 26.73 34.54 9.67
CA PHE A 46 25.52 34.89 10.45
C PHE A 46 25.04 36.33 10.19
N LEU A 47 23.73 36.58 10.33
CA LEU A 47 23.12 37.92 10.41
C LEU A 47 22.59 38.16 11.83
N PHE A 48 22.81 39.34 12.40
CA PHE A 48 22.34 39.72 13.73
C PHE A 48 20.88 40.23 13.73
N LEU A 49 20.22 40.10 14.88
CA LEU A 49 18.81 40.42 15.12
C LEU A 49 18.47 41.89 14.77
N GLY A 50 17.50 42.10 13.88
CA GLY A 50 16.90 43.43 13.60
C GLY A 50 17.01 43.94 12.16
N GLN A 51 17.67 43.21 11.26
CA GLN A 51 17.85 43.63 9.86
C GLN A 51 16.73 43.09 8.95
N ALA A 52 16.25 43.89 7.98
CA ALA A 52 15.21 43.47 7.03
C ALA A 52 15.76 42.46 6.00
N ILE A 53 15.00 41.39 5.74
CA ILE A 53 15.40 40.28 4.86
C ILE A 53 15.07 40.62 3.38
N PRO A 54 16.03 40.53 2.43
CA PRO A 54 15.76 40.75 1.00
C PRO A 54 14.80 39.70 0.43
N ALA A 55 13.96 40.11 -0.53
CA ALA A 55 13.00 39.21 -1.17
C ALA A 55 13.72 38.11 -1.99
N GLY A 56 13.30 36.85 -1.82
CA GLY A 56 13.78 35.70 -2.60
C GLY A 56 14.75 34.75 -1.90
N LEU A 57 15.09 34.97 -0.63
CA LEU A 57 15.95 34.08 0.16
C LEU A 57 15.14 33.05 0.95
N HIS A 58 15.64 31.81 1.02
CA HIS A 58 15.03 30.74 1.82
C HIS A 58 15.38 30.94 3.30
N VAL A 59 14.37 31.23 4.12
CA VAL A 59 14.53 31.53 5.55
C VAL A 59 14.11 30.31 6.36
N GLN A 60 14.94 29.91 7.32
CA GLN A 60 14.60 28.89 8.30
C GLN A 60 14.42 29.58 9.67
N LEU A 61 13.29 29.30 10.31
CA LEU A 61 12.91 29.91 11.58
C LEU A 61 13.07 28.87 12.69
N ASN A 62 13.83 29.19 13.73
CA ASN A 62 13.98 28.31 14.89
C ASN A 62 12.77 28.48 15.81
N LEU A 63 11.92 27.46 15.88
CA LEU A 63 10.64 27.50 16.59
C LEU A 63 10.77 27.35 18.11
N GLN A 64 11.96 27.06 18.64
CA GLN A 64 12.22 27.07 20.09
C GLN A 64 12.77 28.41 20.61
N THR A 65 13.55 29.15 19.81
CA THR A 65 14.23 30.38 20.25
C THR A 65 13.69 31.67 19.61
N GLY A 66 12.93 31.58 18.52
CA GLY A 66 12.35 32.74 17.81
C GLY A 66 13.28 33.41 16.79
N GLU A 67 14.49 32.87 16.59
CA GLU A 67 15.49 33.44 15.68
C GLU A 67 15.25 33.04 14.21
N LYS A 68 15.49 33.96 13.28
CA LYS A 68 15.34 33.76 11.82
C LYS A 68 16.71 33.68 11.16
N LEU A 69 16.97 32.59 10.43
CA LEU A 69 18.23 32.35 9.72
C LEU A 69 17.99 32.35 8.21
N ALA A 70 18.81 33.07 7.44
CA ALA A 70 18.75 33.10 5.98
C ALA A 70 20.15 32.82 5.41
N LYS A 71 20.23 31.96 4.39
CA LYS A 71 21.50 31.62 3.74
C LYS A 71 21.79 32.61 2.61
N LEU A 72 22.75 33.51 2.84
CA LEU A 72 23.24 34.42 1.80
C LEU A 72 24.13 33.65 0.80
N PRO A 73 23.99 33.86 -0.52
CA PRO A 73 24.97 33.41 -1.49
C PRO A 73 26.21 34.30 -1.46
N ASP A 74 27.40 33.69 -1.53
CA ASP A 74 28.66 34.39 -1.70
C ASP A 74 28.75 34.94 -3.14
N ASP A 75 28.35 36.21 -3.29
CA ASP A 75 28.71 37.20 -4.32
C ASP A 75 27.50 37.99 -4.81
N TYR A 76 27.31 39.15 -4.19
CA TYR A 76 26.52 40.24 -4.75
C TYR A 76 27.37 41.01 -5.77
N LYS A 77 27.03 40.90 -7.06
CA LYS A 77 27.23 41.98 -8.02
C LYS A 77 25.94 42.24 -8.78
N GLU A 78 25.46 43.48 -8.66
CA GLU A 78 24.30 44.03 -9.35
C GLU A 78 24.38 43.84 -10.87
N LYS A 79 23.27 43.47 -11.50
CA LYS A 79 22.52 44.32 -12.47
C LYS A 79 21.43 43.55 -13.24
N SER A 80 20.24 44.15 -13.21
CA SER A 80 19.20 44.31 -14.24
C SER A 80 18.75 43.16 -15.16
N ASP A 81 17.42 43.01 -15.15
CA ASP A 81 16.50 42.76 -16.27
C ASP A 81 16.16 41.34 -16.77
N THR A 82 14.89 41.01 -16.50
CA THR A 82 13.89 40.40 -17.40
C THR A 82 13.84 38.88 -17.67
N LYS A 83 12.62 38.37 -17.42
CA LYS A 83 11.82 37.37 -18.17
C LYS A 83 12.24 35.89 -18.17
N ASP A 84 11.33 35.09 -17.61
CA ASP A 84 10.83 33.76 -18.00
C ASP A 84 11.76 32.76 -18.71
N SER A 85 11.95 31.58 -18.11
CA SER A 85 11.88 30.27 -18.81
C SER A 85 12.01 29.06 -17.85
N PRO A 86 11.51 27.87 -18.25
CA PRO A 86 11.17 26.77 -17.34
C PRO A 86 12.34 25.81 -17.06
N LYS A 87 12.23 25.15 -15.90
CA LYS A 87 13.18 24.21 -15.30
C LYS A 87 13.56 23.05 -16.24
N SER A 88 14.80 23.05 -16.73
CA SER A 88 15.48 21.85 -17.23
C SER A 88 15.93 20.97 -16.05
N LYS A 89 15.59 19.67 -16.09
CA LYS A 89 16.11 18.63 -15.19
C LYS A 89 17.63 18.59 -15.33
N ARG A 90 18.36 19.04 -14.30
CA ARG A 90 19.81 18.78 -14.20
C ARG A 90 20.00 17.30 -13.88
N LEU A 91 20.75 16.61 -14.75
CA LEU A 91 21.30 15.29 -14.49
C LEU A 91 22.21 15.35 -13.24
N GLY A 92 22.18 14.30 -12.42
CA GLY A 92 22.92 14.20 -11.16
C GLY A 92 24.43 14.33 -11.31
N GLN A 93 25.09 14.66 -10.19
CA GLN A 93 26.54 14.78 -10.07
C GLN A 93 27.25 13.58 -10.67
N ILE A 94 28.13 13.84 -11.64
CA ILE A 94 29.11 12.86 -12.12
C ILE A 94 30.30 12.99 -11.17
N ASP A 95 30.60 11.94 -10.41
CA ASP A 95 31.87 11.83 -9.68
C ASP A 95 33.00 11.69 -10.70
N ILE A 96 33.85 12.72 -10.76
CA ILE A 96 35.07 12.71 -11.57
C ILE A 96 36.25 12.80 -10.61
N ASP A 97 37.09 11.77 -10.63
CA ASP A 97 38.32 11.72 -9.84
C ASP A 97 39.22 12.93 -10.19
N PRO A 98 39.63 13.75 -9.21
CA PRO A 98 40.26 15.06 -9.43
C PRO A 98 41.67 15.00 -10.05
N ASN A 99 42.24 13.81 -10.23
CA ASN A 99 43.56 13.59 -10.84
C ASN A 99 43.52 12.98 -12.26
N SER A 100 42.35 12.85 -12.89
CA SER A 100 42.22 12.15 -14.18
C SER A 100 42.55 12.98 -15.42
N PHE A 101 42.71 14.30 -15.32
CA PHE A 101 42.98 15.16 -16.49
C PHE A 101 44.04 16.22 -16.20
N THR A 102 45.02 16.34 -17.09
CA THR A 102 46.04 17.39 -16.99
C THR A 102 45.46 18.76 -17.39
N THR A 103 45.99 19.85 -16.82
CA THR A 103 45.58 21.22 -17.13
C THR A 103 45.69 21.56 -18.62
N GLN A 104 46.56 20.85 -19.36
CA GLN A 104 46.70 20.97 -20.81
C GLN A 104 45.59 20.24 -21.57
N GLU A 105 45.13 19.07 -21.11
CA GLU A 105 43.99 18.35 -21.70
C GLU A 105 42.68 19.11 -21.49
N LEU A 106 42.47 19.66 -20.29
CA LEU A 106 41.34 20.54 -20.00
C LEU A 106 41.35 21.80 -20.88
N LYS A 107 42.51 22.42 -21.10
CA LYS A 107 42.64 23.56 -22.03
C LYS A 107 42.36 23.16 -23.47
N LYS A 108 42.78 21.98 -23.92
CA LYS A 108 42.50 21.47 -25.28
C LYS A 108 41.02 21.13 -25.48
N ALA A 109 40.38 20.53 -24.48
CA ALA A 109 38.95 20.23 -24.50
C ALA A 109 38.10 21.51 -24.49
N LEU A 110 38.46 22.49 -23.65
CA LEU A 110 37.81 23.80 -23.62
C LEU A 110 38.02 24.59 -24.91
N ALA A 111 39.19 24.51 -25.53
CA ALA A 111 39.43 25.12 -26.85
C ALA A 111 38.54 24.48 -27.93
N LYS A 112 38.40 23.16 -27.95
CA LYS A 112 37.48 22.45 -28.86
C LYS A 112 36.01 22.80 -28.64
N MET A 113 35.59 23.04 -27.40
CA MET A 113 34.21 23.50 -27.10
C MET A 113 34.01 24.98 -27.43
N LYS A 114 35.08 25.78 -27.42
CA LYS A 114 35.04 27.22 -27.75
C LYS A 114 35.07 27.47 -29.27
N GLU A 115 35.61 26.53 -30.05
CA GLU A 115 35.56 26.53 -31.52
C GLU A 115 34.20 26.10 -32.09
N THR A 116 33.36 25.38 -31.33
CA THR A 116 31.98 25.13 -31.74
C THR A 116 31.14 26.39 -31.52
N THR A 117 31.01 27.21 -32.56
CA THR A 117 30.13 28.38 -32.60
C THR A 117 28.67 27.97 -32.36
N LYS A 118 27.86 28.86 -31.79
CA LYS A 118 26.41 28.62 -31.57
C LYS A 118 25.69 28.21 -32.87
N GLU A 119 26.20 28.65 -34.02
CA GLU A 119 25.75 28.25 -35.36
C GLU A 119 25.94 26.76 -35.65
N ASP A 120 27.06 26.15 -35.27
CA ASP A 120 27.30 24.71 -35.52
C ASP A 120 26.49 23.81 -34.57
N ILE A 121 26.22 24.28 -33.35
CA ILE A 121 25.29 23.61 -32.43
C ILE A 121 23.86 23.70 -33.00
N ARG A 122 23.43 24.88 -33.46
CA ARG A 122 22.10 25.06 -34.11
C ARG A 122 21.93 24.23 -35.39
N ARG A 123 23.01 23.94 -36.12
CA ARG A 123 22.97 23.06 -37.30
C ARG A 123 22.83 21.57 -36.93
N ARG A 124 23.31 21.17 -35.75
CA ARG A 124 23.20 19.77 -35.26
C ARG A 124 21.81 19.43 -34.70
N PHE A 125 21.06 20.42 -34.24
CA PHE A 125 19.71 20.22 -33.72
C PHE A 125 18.68 20.67 -34.76
N ARG A 126 17.71 19.81 -35.06
CA ARG A 126 16.57 20.21 -35.89
C ARG A 126 15.79 21.33 -35.18
N PRO A 127 15.24 22.33 -35.91
CA PRO A 127 14.42 23.38 -35.32
C PRO A 127 13.22 22.78 -34.57
N ILE A 128 12.91 23.30 -33.38
CA ILE A 128 11.83 22.78 -32.53
C ILE A 128 10.46 22.92 -33.24
N GLU A 129 10.30 23.93 -34.08
CA GLU A 129 9.12 24.17 -34.91
C GLU A 129 8.97 23.07 -35.97
N LYS A 130 10.06 22.69 -36.63
CA LYS A 130 10.08 21.61 -37.63
C LYS A 130 9.78 20.25 -37.00
N LEU A 131 10.32 19.98 -35.80
CA LEU A 131 9.94 18.79 -35.02
C LEU A 131 8.46 18.80 -34.63
N LYS A 132 7.90 19.95 -34.21
CA LYS A 132 6.46 20.07 -33.88
C LYS A 132 5.56 19.89 -35.10
N GLU A 133 6.04 20.20 -36.28
CA GLU A 133 5.32 20.04 -37.54
C GLU A 133 5.43 18.58 -38.03
N GLU A 134 6.64 18.01 -38.08
CA GLU A 134 6.88 16.58 -38.34
C GLU A 134 6.09 15.69 -37.34
N PHE A 135 5.96 16.09 -36.08
CA PHE A 135 5.18 15.41 -35.05
C PHE A 135 3.67 15.59 -35.20
N ARG A 136 3.21 16.68 -35.83
CA ARG A 136 1.79 16.88 -36.17
C ARG A 136 1.40 16.15 -37.46
N GLU A 137 2.34 16.02 -38.40
CA GLU A 137 2.19 15.26 -39.65
C GLU A 137 2.21 13.74 -39.40
N LEU A 138 3.03 13.29 -38.44
CA LEU A 138 2.85 11.99 -37.81
C LEU A 138 1.51 12.03 -37.07
N ASN A 139 0.44 11.57 -37.71
CA ASN A 139 -0.93 11.51 -37.20
C ASN A 139 -1.08 10.50 -36.02
N LEU A 140 -0.14 10.50 -35.09
CA LEU A 140 -0.21 9.90 -33.78
C LEU A 140 -1.18 10.78 -32.99
N GLN A 141 -2.46 10.40 -32.99
CA GLN A 141 -3.43 10.93 -32.03
C GLN A 141 -2.98 10.51 -30.64
N LEU A 142 -2.09 11.30 -30.04
CA LEU A 142 -1.70 11.16 -28.66
C LEU A 142 -2.85 11.67 -27.81
N GLU A 143 -3.78 10.77 -27.54
CA GLU A 143 -4.83 11.02 -26.58
C GLU A 143 -4.20 11.09 -25.20
N THR A 144 -4.62 12.10 -24.44
CA THR A 144 -4.24 12.19 -23.04
C THR A 144 -4.93 11.08 -22.24
N ASP A 145 -4.32 10.65 -21.15
CA ASP A 145 -4.95 9.68 -20.24
C ASP A 145 -6.36 10.12 -19.80
N LEU A 146 -6.59 11.43 -19.63
CA LEU A 146 -7.90 12.01 -19.31
C LEU A 146 -8.92 11.79 -20.43
N GLU A 147 -8.55 12.01 -21.70
CA GLU A 147 -9.44 11.78 -22.85
C GLU A 147 -9.76 10.30 -23.01
N ILE A 148 -8.78 9.43 -22.81
CA ILE A 148 -8.99 7.97 -22.86
C ILE A 148 -9.94 7.55 -21.72
N MET A 149 -9.69 7.99 -20.49
CA MET A 149 -10.58 7.70 -19.36
C MET A 149 -12.01 8.19 -19.61
N LEU A 150 -12.20 9.38 -20.19
CA LEU A 150 -13.52 9.90 -20.56
C LEU A 150 -14.23 8.98 -21.55
N LYS A 151 -13.53 8.50 -22.59
CA LYS A 151 -14.11 7.54 -23.55
C LYS A 151 -14.51 6.24 -22.86
N LEU A 152 -13.68 5.72 -21.97
CA LEU A 152 -13.95 4.48 -21.23
C LEU A 152 -15.16 4.64 -20.30
N ILE A 153 -15.28 5.77 -19.59
CA ILE A 153 -16.44 6.10 -18.75
C ILE A 153 -17.73 6.20 -19.59
N ASN A 154 -17.66 6.87 -20.74
CA ASN A 154 -18.81 7.00 -21.64
C ASN A 154 -19.22 5.65 -22.24
N LYS A 155 -18.25 4.81 -22.60
CA LYS A 155 -18.50 3.43 -23.07
C LYS A 155 -19.16 2.59 -21.99
N PHE A 156 -18.71 2.72 -20.74
CA PHE A 156 -19.32 2.04 -19.60
C PHE A 156 -20.78 2.49 -19.37
N ASN A 157 -21.04 3.80 -19.44
CA ASN A 157 -22.36 4.38 -19.18
C ASN A 157 -23.35 4.25 -20.36
N SER A 158 -22.86 3.92 -21.56
CA SER A 158 -23.69 3.78 -22.75
C SER A 158 -24.65 2.60 -22.63
N SER A 159 -25.93 2.82 -22.92
CA SER A 159 -26.93 1.75 -23.06
C SER A 159 -26.73 0.93 -24.34
N ALA A 160 -25.97 1.45 -25.31
CA ALA A 160 -25.69 0.79 -26.59
C ALA A 160 -24.50 -0.18 -26.54
N SER A 161 -23.67 -0.12 -25.50
CA SER A 161 -22.49 -0.99 -25.36
C SER A 161 -22.86 -2.37 -24.81
N THR A 162 -22.23 -3.41 -25.33
CA THR A 162 -22.43 -4.78 -24.85
C THR A 162 -21.82 -4.98 -23.46
N LEU A 163 -22.18 -6.09 -22.81
CA LEU A 163 -21.59 -6.46 -21.52
C LEU A 163 -20.08 -6.60 -21.61
N GLU A 164 -19.59 -7.31 -22.62
CA GLU A 164 -18.17 -7.54 -22.85
C GLU A 164 -17.43 -6.21 -23.05
N GLU A 165 -18.03 -5.30 -23.82
CA GLU A 165 -17.48 -3.96 -24.05
C GLU A 165 -17.39 -3.13 -22.78
N LYS A 166 -18.38 -3.22 -21.89
CA LYS A 166 -18.38 -2.57 -20.57
C LYS A 166 -17.32 -3.17 -19.65
N ILE A 167 -17.16 -4.49 -19.67
CA ILE A 167 -16.12 -5.20 -18.89
C ILE A 167 -14.73 -4.79 -19.37
N THR A 168 -14.50 -4.73 -20.68
CA THR A 168 -13.24 -4.27 -21.24
C THR A 168 -12.99 -2.81 -20.88
N ALA A 169 -14.00 -1.94 -21.03
CA ALA A 169 -13.85 -0.51 -20.70
C ALA A 169 -13.47 -0.29 -19.23
N LEU A 170 -14.03 -1.08 -18.32
CA LEU A 170 -13.68 -1.02 -16.90
C LEU A 170 -12.30 -1.60 -16.59
N SER A 171 -11.91 -2.66 -17.29
CA SER A 171 -10.58 -3.25 -17.14
C SER A 171 -9.49 -2.30 -17.63
N ASP A 172 -9.75 -1.59 -18.73
CA ASP A 172 -8.85 -0.56 -19.24
C ASP A 172 -8.84 0.65 -18.29
N LEU A 173 -10.00 1.08 -17.78
CA LEU A 173 -10.08 2.19 -16.83
C LEU A 173 -9.29 1.87 -15.55
N GLU A 174 -9.35 0.63 -15.09
CA GLU A 174 -8.55 0.13 -13.97
C GLU A 174 -7.05 0.35 -14.20
N TYR A 175 -6.54 0.06 -15.40
CA TYR A 175 -5.14 0.27 -15.76
C TYR A 175 -4.75 1.76 -15.62
N TYR A 176 -5.55 2.69 -16.13
CA TYR A 176 -5.24 4.13 -16.07
C TYR A 176 -5.22 4.67 -14.65
N VAL A 177 -6.16 4.23 -13.80
CA VAL A 177 -6.31 4.76 -12.44
C VAL A 177 -5.29 4.23 -11.43
N HIS A 178 -4.40 3.32 -11.84
CA HIS A 178 -3.20 3.00 -11.06
C HIS A 178 -2.31 4.24 -10.88
N GLN A 179 -2.35 5.17 -11.83
CA GLN A 179 -1.66 6.45 -11.67
C GLN A 179 -2.46 7.37 -10.75
N VAL A 180 -1.79 7.94 -9.75
CA VAL A 180 -2.43 8.74 -8.69
C VAL A 180 -3.14 9.98 -9.24
N ASP A 181 -2.62 10.58 -10.31
CA ASP A 181 -3.23 11.77 -10.91
C ASP A 181 -4.46 11.41 -11.73
N ASN A 182 -4.40 10.35 -12.54
CA ASN A 182 -5.56 9.81 -13.25
C ASN A 182 -6.70 9.41 -12.31
N ALA A 183 -6.39 8.86 -11.13
CA ALA A 183 -7.38 8.58 -10.09
C ALA A 183 -8.07 9.85 -9.55
N LYS A 184 -7.36 10.98 -9.43
CA LYS A 184 -7.95 12.27 -9.03
C LYS A 184 -8.81 12.84 -10.16
N ASP A 185 -8.38 12.66 -11.40
CA ASP A 185 -9.15 13.08 -12.57
C ASP A 185 -10.46 12.28 -12.66
N LEU A 186 -10.43 10.96 -12.47
CA LEU A 186 -11.63 10.13 -12.40
C LEU A 186 -12.64 10.64 -11.35
N LEU A 187 -12.16 11.09 -10.19
CA LEU A 187 -12.99 11.69 -9.16
C LEU A 187 -13.61 13.01 -9.64
N SER A 188 -12.80 13.88 -10.24
CA SER A 188 -13.22 15.20 -10.75
C SER A 188 -14.23 15.08 -11.89
N LEU A 189 -14.13 14.02 -12.70
CA LEU A 189 -15.05 13.68 -13.79
C LEU A 189 -16.37 13.05 -13.32
N GLY A 190 -16.55 12.82 -12.01
CA GLY A 190 -17.72 12.13 -11.46
C GLY A 190 -17.78 10.64 -11.82
N GLY A 191 -16.74 10.08 -12.45
CA GLY A 191 -16.69 8.69 -12.87
C GLY A 191 -16.78 7.71 -11.70
N LEU A 192 -16.29 8.09 -10.52
CA LEU A 192 -16.42 7.29 -9.30
C LEU A 192 -17.89 7.01 -8.93
N GLN A 193 -18.79 7.98 -9.09
CA GLN A 193 -20.22 7.77 -8.79
C GLN A 193 -20.88 6.83 -9.79
N LEU A 194 -20.49 6.91 -11.08
CA LEU A 194 -20.95 5.97 -12.10
C LEU A 194 -20.52 4.54 -11.79
N LEU A 195 -19.26 4.37 -11.35
CA LEU A 195 -18.74 3.07 -10.93
C LEU A 195 -19.47 2.52 -9.70
N ILE A 196 -19.76 3.37 -8.72
CA ILE A 196 -20.53 3.00 -7.52
C ILE A 196 -21.96 2.60 -7.88
N ASN A 197 -22.61 3.30 -8.80
CA ASN A 197 -23.94 2.93 -9.29
C ASN A 197 -23.92 1.63 -10.09
N GLY A 198 -22.83 1.39 -10.83
CA GLY A 198 -22.55 0.14 -11.53
C GLY A 198 -22.42 -1.08 -10.62
N LEU A 199 -22.15 -0.91 -9.32
CA LEU A 199 -22.13 -2.03 -8.37
C LEU A 199 -23.51 -2.71 -8.19
N ASN A 200 -24.60 -2.06 -8.64
CA ASN A 200 -25.94 -2.64 -8.60
C ASN A 200 -26.22 -3.62 -9.75
N SER A 201 -25.47 -3.57 -10.87
CA SER A 201 -25.61 -4.62 -11.88
C SER A 201 -24.95 -5.89 -11.34
N SER A 202 -25.60 -7.04 -11.51
CA SER A 202 -25.15 -8.37 -11.01
C SER A 202 -23.87 -8.89 -11.68
N GLU A 203 -23.03 -7.97 -12.17
CA GLU A 203 -22.02 -8.21 -13.16
C GLU A 203 -20.61 -8.19 -12.57
N PRO A 204 -19.67 -8.87 -13.24
CA PRO A 204 -18.39 -9.29 -12.68
C PRO A 204 -17.33 -8.18 -12.42
N LEU A 205 -17.72 -6.95 -12.06
CA LEU A 205 -16.96 -5.71 -12.26
C LEU A 205 -15.97 -5.29 -11.16
N MET A 206 -15.64 -6.16 -10.20
CA MET A 206 -14.97 -5.75 -8.97
C MET A 206 -13.60 -6.37 -8.78
N LYS A 207 -12.65 -6.09 -9.69
CA LYS A 207 -11.28 -6.57 -9.49
C LYS A 207 -10.37 -5.53 -8.82
N ASN A 208 -10.16 -4.31 -9.34
CA ASN A 208 -9.17 -3.43 -8.68
C ASN A 208 -9.52 -1.93 -8.55
N MET A 209 -10.72 -1.61 -8.04
CA MET A 209 -11.13 -0.26 -7.62
C MET A 209 -10.29 0.33 -6.44
N LEU A 210 -9.20 -0.30 -5.97
CA LEU A 210 -8.76 -0.12 -4.57
C LEU A 210 -7.29 0.25 -4.34
N LEU A 211 -6.55 0.57 -5.39
CA LEU A 211 -5.23 1.21 -5.26
C LEU A 211 -5.29 2.74 -5.21
N PHE A 212 -6.48 3.26 -4.99
CA PHE A 212 -6.75 4.69 -4.90
C PHE A 212 -6.03 5.37 -3.73
N ASN A 213 -5.60 6.62 -3.96
CA ASN A 213 -5.08 7.47 -2.90
C ASN A 213 -6.12 7.65 -1.77
N PRO A 214 -5.72 8.09 -0.56
CA PRO A 214 -6.66 8.26 0.56
C PRO A 214 -7.87 9.17 0.24
N ARG A 215 -7.72 10.17 -0.65
CA ARG A 215 -8.82 11.06 -1.02
C ARG A 215 -9.90 10.33 -1.83
N VAL A 216 -9.51 9.50 -2.78
CA VAL A 216 -10.44 8.74 -3.62
C VAL A 216 -11.07 7.60 -2.83
N GLN A 217 -10.34 6.96 -1.90
CA GLN A 217 -10.93 5.98 -0.97
C GLN A 217 -11.98 6.62 -0.05
N VAL A 218 -11.72 7.82 0.49
CA VAL A 218 -12.71 8.59 1.26
C VAL A 218 -13.94 8.91 0.39
N ALA A 219 -13.72 9.43 -0.82
CA ALA A 219 -14.82 9.76 -1.73
C ALA A 219 -15.66 8.53 -2.11
N ALA A 220 -15.04 7.36 -2.29
CA ALA A 220 -15.75 6.12 -2.58
C ALA A 220 -16.67 5.70 -1.41
N ILE A 221 -16.17 5.82 -0.18
CA ILE A 221 -16.95 5.51 1.02
C ILE A 221 -18.08 6.52 1.21
N GLN A 222 -17.80 7.81 1.07
CA GLN A 222 -18.80 8.87 1.16
C GLN A 222 -19.85 8.75 0.05
N GLY A 223 -19.46 8.24 -1.13
CA GLY A 223 -20.37 7.90 -2.22
C GLY A 223 -21.21 6.64 -1.99
N GLY A 224 -21.06 5.95 -0.85
CA GLY A 224 -21.88 4.79 -0.50
C GLY A 224 -21.37 3.45 -1.07
N ALA A 225 -20.15 3.40 -1.60
CA ALA A 225 -19.57 2.13 -2.09
C ALA A 225 -19.58 1.06 -0.99
N LEU A 226 -19.14 1.41 0.22
CA LEU A 226 -19.11 0.49 1.35
C LEU A 226 -20.50 -0.06 1.71
N GLN A 227 -21.52 0.80 1.73
CA GLN A 227 -22.89 0.39 2.01
C GLN A 227 -23.41 -0.57 0.92
N LYS A 228 -23.16 -0.28 -0.36
CA LYS A 228 -23.55 -1.16 -1.46
C LYS A 228 -22.90 -2.53 -1.38
N LEU A 229 -21.60 -2.59 -1.06
CA LEU A 229 -20.88 -3.85 -0.86
C LEU A 229 -21.51 -4.70 0.25
N LEU A 230 -21.89 -4.07 1.36
CA LEU A 230 -22.56 -4.75 2.47
C LEU A 230 -23.96 -5.25 2.07
N VAL A 231 -24.72 -4.47 1.29
CA VAL A 231 -26.02 -4.92 0.76
C VAL A 231 -25.85 -6.14 -0.14
N ILE A 232 -24.88 -6.13 -1.07
CA ILE A 232 -24.60 -7.28 -1.95
C ILE A 232 -24.30 -8.54 -1.14
N LEU A 233 -23.50 -8.42 -0.07
CA LEU A 233 -23.18 -9.54 0.82
C LEU A 233 -24.37 -10.01 1.67
N ALA A 234 -25.27 -9.10 2.04
CA ALA A 234 -26.43 -9.41 2.88
C ALA A 234 -27.63 -9.97 2.11
N THR A 235 -27.75 -9.65 0.81
CA THR A 235 -28.86 -10.12 -0.04
C THR A 235 -28.57 -11.45 -0.72
N ASP A 236 -29.61 -12.09 -1.24
CA ASP A 236 -29.46 -13.29 -2.06
C ASP A 236 -28.76 -12.94 -3.39
N GLN A 237 -27.58 -13.52 -3.59
CA GLN A 237 -26.69 -13.26 -4.72
C GLN A 237 -25.88 -14.52 -5.01
N SER A 238 -25.46 -14.70 -6.27
CA SER A 238 -24.60 -15.83 -6.62
C SER A 238 -23.28 -15.81 -5.84
N LEU A 239 -22.73 -17.00 -5.57
CA LEU A 239 -21.42 -17.16 -4.92
C LEU A 239 -20.33 -16.35 -5.63
N ALA A 240 -20.36 -16.26 -6.96
CA ALA A 240 -19.40 -15.49 -7.75
C ALA A 240 -19.44 -13.99 -7.43
N VAL A 241 -20.64 -13.43 -7.27
CA VAL A 241 -20.85 -12.02 -6.90
C VAL A 241 -20.42 -11.78 -5.45
N LYS A 242 -20.86 -12.62 -4.50
CA LYS A 242 -20.45 -12.50 -3.09
C LYS A 242 -18.94 -12.64 -2.90
N LYS A 243 -18.29 -13.54 -3.64
CA LYS A 243 -16.82 -13.71 -3.63
C LYS A 243 -16.08 -12.44 -4.03
N LYS A 244 -16.61 -11.72 -5.02
CA LYS A 244 -16.04 -10.44 -5.50
C LYS A 244 -16.35 -9.30 -4.56
N ALA A 245 -17.58 -9.24 -4.05
CA ALA A 245 -17.98 -8.28 -3.03
C ALA A 245 -17.13 -8.39 -1.77
N LEU A 246 -16.89 -9.60 -1.28
CA LEU A 246 -16.03 -9.84 -0.12
C LEU A 246 -14.57 -9.46 -0.40
N PHE A 247 -14.08 -9.69 -1.62
CA PHE A 247 -12.73 -9.27 -2.01
C PHE A 247 -12.59 -7.74 -2.02
N ALA A 248 -13.52 -7.03 -2.67
CA ALA A 248 -13.51 -5.57 -2.69
C ALA A 248 -13.68 -4.98 -1.28
N LEU A 249 -14.56 -5.57 -0.46
CA LEU A 249 -14.71 -5.18 0.95
C LEU A 249 -13.40 -5.37 1.71
N SER A 250 -12.77 -6.54 1.57
CA SER A 250 -11.50 -6.84 2.25
C SER A 250 -10.41 -5.82 1.90
N SER A 251 -10.28 -5.53 0.60
CA SER A 251 -9.32 -4.56 0.09
C SER A 251 -9.62 -3.12 0.55
N MET A 252 -10.89 -2.74 0.72
CA MET A 252 -11.30 -1.43 1.24
C MET A 252 -11.02 -1.25 2.72
N LEU A 253 -11.09 -2.33 3.51
CA LEU A 253 -10.90 -2.29 4.95
C LEU A 253 -9.43 -2.38 5.37
N ARG A 254 -8.61 -3.13 4.62
CA ARG A 254 -7.18 -3.27 4.93
C ARG A 254 -6.48 -1.92 4.84
N HIS A 255 -5.60 -1.66 5.80
CA HIS A 255 -4.78 -0.43 5.89
C HIS A 255 -5.54 0.91 5.94
N PHE A 256 -6.86 0.90 6.13
CA PHE A 256 -7.66 2.13 6.12
C PHE A 256 -8.64 2.25 7.31
N PRO A 257 -8.23 2.91 8.42
CA PRO A 257 -9.05 3.05 9.64
C PRO A 257 -10.43 3.64 9.43
N TYR A 258 -10.52 4.67 8.58
CA TYR A 258 -11.78 5.35 8.31
C TYR A 258 -12.80 4.39 7.71
N ALA A 259 -12.41 3.54 6.76
CA ALA A 259 -13.27 2.48 6.22
C ALA A 259 -13.71 1.50 7.30
N GLN A 260 -12.79 1.07 8.17
CA GLN A 260 -13.11 0.15 9.26
C GLN A 260 -14.12 0.76 10.24
N GLN A 261 -14.01 2.05 10.55
CA GLN A 261 -14.97 2.75 11.39
C GLN A 261 -16.36 2.77 10.76
N GLN A 262 -16.46 3.15 9.48
CA GLN A 262 -17.74 3.17 8.77
C GLN A 262 -18.33 1.76 8.62
N PHE A 263 -17.49 0.76 8.38
CA PHE A 263 -17.90 -0.64 8.30
C PHE A 263 -18.54 -1.12 9.60
N LEU A 264 -17.95 -0.81 10.76
CA LEU A 264 -18.57 -1.12 12.04
C LEU A 264 -19.88 -0.37 12.26
N ARG A 265 -19.94 0.93 11.91
CA ARG A 265 -21.16 1.74 12.02
C ARG A 265 -22.31 1.22 11.16
N LEU A 266 -22.00 0.68 9.99
CA LEU A 266 -22.97 0.08 9.07
C LEU A 266 -23.35 -1.36 9.44
N GLY A 267 -22.94 -1.86 10.62
CA GLY A 267 -23.24 -3.24 11.04
C GLY A 267 -22.51 -4.30 10.21
N GLY A 268 -21.38 -3.96 9.59
CA GLY A 268 -20.69 -4.83 8.65
C GLY A 268 -20.20 -6.15 9.23
N LEU A 269 -19.86 -6.18 10.53
CA LEU A 269 -19.56 -7.45 11.22
C LEU A 269 -20.78 -8.37 11.29
N GLN A 270 -21.99 -7.82 11.44
CA GLN A 270 -23.20 -8.64 11.46
C GLN A 270 -23.50 -9.21 10.06
N VAL A 271 -23.24 -8.42 9.00
CA VAL A 271 -23.35 -8.89 7.62
C VAL A 271 -22.38 -10.05 7.36
N LEU A 272 -21.11 -9.91 7.77
CA LEU A 272 -20.12 -10.98 7.64
C LEU A 272 -20.49 -12.21 8.48
N ARG A 273 -21.11 -12.02 9.65
CA ARG A 273 -21.58 -13.11 10.51
C ARG A 273 -22.68 -13.91 9.82
N ASN A 274 -23.66 -13.22 9.24
CA ASN A 274 -24.76 -13.86 8.51
C ASN A 274 -24.21 -14.63 7.29
N LEU A 275 -23.26 -14.04 6.56
CA LEU A 275 -22.57 -14.72 5.47
C LEU A 275 -21.90 -16.02 5.93
N CYS A 276 -21.25 -16.01 7.10
CA CYS A 276 -20.62 -17.19 7.71
C CYS A 276 -21.58 -18.27 8.21
N THR A 277 -22.89 -18.06 8.09
CA THR A 277 -23.94 -19.03 8.45
C THR A 277 -24.77 -19.50 7.25
N GLU A 278 -24.51 -18.94 6.07
CA GLU A 278 -25.25 -19.19 4.85
C GLU A 278 -24.77 -20.46 4.13
N LYS A 279 -25.66 -21.45 3.97
CA LYS A 279 -25.34 -22.72 3.31
C LYS A 279 -24.81 -22.49 1.88
N GLY A 280 -23.76 -23.21 1.49
CA GLY A 280 -23.16 -23.10 0.16
C GLY A 280 -22.17 -21.95 -0.01
N MET A 281 -21.87 -21.21 1.07
CA MET A 281 -20.90 -20.11 1.10
C MET A 281 -19.65 -20.46 1.91
N GLU A 282 -19.38 -21.72 2.20
CA GLU A 282 -18.32 -22.19 3.11
C GLU A 282 -16.93 -21.70 2.67
N ILE A 283 -16.68 -21.64 1.36
CA ILE A 283 -15.43 -21.12 0.78
C ILE A 283 -15.19 -19.64 1.10
N LEU A 284 -16.24 -18.88 1.44
CA LEU A 284 -16.13 -17.48 1.86
C LEU A 284 -15.83 -17.35 3.35
N TYR A 285 -16.12 -18.37 4.17
CA TYR A 285 -15.95 -18.29 5.62
C TYR A 285 -14.48 -18.08 5.99
N ILE A 286 -13.60 -18.89 5.39
CA ILE A 286 -12.16 -18.76 5.62
C ILE A 286 -11.64 -17.41 5.15
N ARG A 287 -12.17 -16.86 4.04
CA ARG A 287 -11.79 -15.51 3.57
C ARG A 287 -12.22 -14.43 4.56
N THR A 288 -13.40 -14.56 5.15
CA THR A 288 -13.89 -13.67 6.21
C THR A 288 -13.01 -13.77 7.46
N VAL A 289 -12.63 -14.98 7.87
CA VAL A 289 -11.70 -15.21 8.99
C VAL A 289 -10.35 -14.58 8.72
N THR A 290 -9.78 -14.78 7.53
CA THR A 290 -8.51 -14.14 7.13
C THR A 290 -8.61 -12.62 7.13
N LEU A 291 -9.72 -12.04 6.67
CA LEU A 291 -9.94 -10.60 6.78
C LEU A 291 -9.94 -10.15 8.25
N LEU A 292 -10.67 -10.83 9.14
CA LEU A 292 -10.69 -10.48 10.55
C LEU A 292 -9.31 -10.59 11.19
N TYR A 293 -8.56 -11.65 10.87
CA TYR A 293 -7.15 -11.79 11.25
C TYR A 293 -6.33 -10.57 10.84
N ASP A 294 -6.34 -10.22 9.55
CA ASP A 294 -5.58 -9.08 9.02
C ASP A 294 -5.92 -7.77 9.74
N LEU A 295 -7.21 -7.54 10.03
CA LEU A 295 -7.68 -6.34 10.72
C LEU A 295 -7.21 -6.28 12.18
N VAL A 296 -7.09 -7.42 12.85
CA VAL A 296 -6.64 -7.49 14.25
C VAL A 296 -5.12 -7.48 14.35
N GLU A 297 -4.42 -8.26 13.53
CA GLU A 297 -2.96 -8.32 13.50
C GLU A 297 -2.34 -6.95 13.20
N LYS A 298 -2.86 -6.23 12.20
CA LYS A 298 -2.40 -4.87 11.87
C LYS A 298 -2.55 -3.88 13.02
N ARG A 299 -3.51 -4.08 13.92
CA ARG A 299 -3.64 -3.26 15.15
C ARG A 299 -2.58 -3.62 16.17
N LYS A 300 -2.24 -4.90 16.32
CA LYS A 300 -1.18 -5.36 17.23
C LYS A 300 0.18 -4.80 16.79
N GLU A 301 0.53 -4.93 15.51
CA GLU A 301 1.77 -4.37 14.95
C GLU A 301 1.92 -2.87 15.25
N LYS A 302 0.84 -2.10 15.06
CA LYS A 302 0.86 -0.64 15.33
C LYS A 302 0.96 -0.30 16.81
N LYS A 303 0.35 -1.11 17.69
CA LYS A 303 0.55 -0.97 19.14
C LYS A 303 2.00 -1.25 19.56
N VAL A 304 2.67 -2.21 18.90
CA VAL A 304 4.09 -2.52 19.17
C VAL A 304 5.01 -1.41 18.66
N GLN A 305 4.76 -0.85 17.47
CA GLN A 305 5.54 0.26 16.91
C GLN A 305 5.48 1.52 17.80
N LEU A 306 4.34 1.78 18.45
CA LEU A 306 4.17 2.88 19.42
C LEU A 306 5.10 2.78 20.63
N THR A 307 5.54 1.58 21.00
CA THR A 307 6.47 1.38 22.11
C THR A 307 7.90 1.76 21.73
N LEU A 308 8.20 1.89 20.43
CA LEU A 308 9.56 2.02 19.90
C LEU A 308 9.85 3.38 19.23
N GLU A 309 8.85 4.10 18.71
CA GLU A 309 9.08 5.37 17.98
C GLU A 309 8.09 6.47 18.40
N LYS A 310 8.60 7.60 18.92
CA LYS A 310 7.79 8.61 19.60
C LYS A 310 7.17 9.71 18.74
N ASP A 311 7.54 9.97 17.48
CA ASP A 311 7.18 11.30 16.89
C ASP A 311 6.49 11.39 15.52
N GLU A 312 6.37 10.36 14.67
CA GLU A 312 5.78 10.56 13.31
C GLU A 312 4.48 9.80 12.99
N ALA A 313 3.96 8.97 13.90
CA ALA A 313 2.79 8.11 13.64
C ALA A 313 1.45 8.60 14.22
N HIS A 314 1.33 9.87 14.64
CA HIS A 314 0.20 10.32 15.46
C HIS A 314 -1.19 10.27 14.75
N GLY A 315 -1.30 10.70 13.49
CA GLY A 315 -2.60 10.86 12.82
C GLY A 315 -3.33 9.55 12.47
N LYS A 316 -2.64 8.60 11.81
CA LYS A 316 -3.25 7.29 11.47
C LYS A 316 -3.47 6.44 12.71
N THR A 317 -2.61 6.54 13.72
CA THR A 317 -2.68 5.70 14.93
C THR A 317 -3.81 6.11 15.86
N GLN A 318 -4.08 7.41 15.99
CA GLN A 318 -5.29 7.91 16.66
C GLN A 318 -6.58 7.44 15.95
N GLN A 319 -6.56 7.31 14.61
CA GLN A 319 -7.72 6.76 13.91
C GLN A 319 -7.93 5.27 14.19
N TYR A 320 -6.86 4.47 14.33
CA TYR A 320 -7.01 3.05 14.72
C TYR A 320 -7.52 2.88 16.15
N SER A 321 -7.14 3.75 17.09
CA SER A 321 -7.64 3.69 18.47
C SER A 321 -9.12 4.05 18.58
N GLN A 322 -9.65 4.86 17.66
CA GLN A 322 -11.07 5.20 17.58
C GLN A 322 -11.96 4.09 16.99
N VAL A 323 -11.37 3.02 16.44
CA VAL A 323 -12.14 1.90 15.89
C VAL A 323 -12.28 0.80 16.93
N ASN A 324 -13.48 0.68 17.50
CA ASN A 324 -13.86 -0.31 18.51
C ASN A 324 -14.05 -1.72 17.92
N LEU A 325 -13.05 -2.23 17.20
CA LEU A 325 -13.13 -3.55 16.55
C LEU A 325 -13.16 -4.69 17.57
N MET A 326 -12.26 -4.67 18.57
CA MET A 326 -12.12 -5.80 19.50
C MET A 326 -13.39 -6.04 20.32
N PRO A 327 -14.01 -5.02 20.96
CA PRO A 327 -15.28 -5.22 21.65
C PRO A 327 -16.37 -5.73 20.71
N ALA A 328 -16.47 -5.16 19.50
CA ALA A 328 -17.48 -5.57 18.53
C ALA A 328 -17.32 -7.03 18.05
N ILE A 329 -16.09 -7.54 17.93
CA ILE A 329 -15.82 -8.96 17.61
C ILE A 329 -16.37 -9.85 18.73
N VAL A 330 -16.07 -9.52 19.99
CA VAL A 330 -16.49 -10.32 21.15
C VAL A 330 -18.01 -10.27 21.33
N GLU A 331 -18.60 -9.08 21.33
CA GLU A 331 -20.05 -8.86 21.52
C GLU A 331 -20.89 -9.56 20.45
N GLN A 332 -20.39 -9.65 19.21
CA GLN A 332 -21.09 -10.32 18.11
C GLN A 332 -20.81 -11.82 18.04
N GLY A 333 -20.13 -12.41 19.03
CA GLY A 333 -19.93 -13.86 19.13
C GLY A 333 -18.95 -14.44 18.11
N TRP A 334 -18.07 -13.61 17.53
CA TRP A 334 -17.11 -14.06 16.53
C TRP A 334 -16.07 -15.05 17.09
N CYS A 335 -15.75 -14.96 18.38
CA CYS A 335 -14.86 -15.93 19.04
C CYS A 335 -15.33 -17.37 18.76
N THR A 336 -16.61 -17.66 19.05
CA THR A 336 -17.23 -18.98 18.88
C THR A 336 -17.41 -19.36 17.42
N ILE A 337 -17.74 -18.41 16.54
CA ILE A 337 -17.86 -18.69 15.10
C ILE A 337 -16.50 -19.14 14.54
N ILE A 338 -15.44 -18.41 14.88
CA ILE A 338 -14.08 -18.69 14.40
C ILE A 338 -13.60 -20.02 14.96
N SER A 339 -13.74 -20.28 16.28
CA SER A 339 -13.30 -21.55 16.87
C SER A 339 -13.98 -22.77 16.24
N ASN A 340 -15.28 -22.65 15.92
CA ASN A 340 -16.04 -23.73 15.29
C ASN A 340 -15.54 -24.10 13.88
N LEU A 341 -14.83 -23.21 13.19
CA LEU A 341 -14.27 -23.46 11.86
C LEU A 341 -13.01 -24.35 11.91
N LEU A 342 -12.47 -24.68 13.09
CA LEU A 342 -11.43 -25.70 13.23
C LEU A 342 -11.87 -27.12 12.81
N ARG A 343 -13.18 -27.33 12.60
CA ARG A 343 -13.73 -28.57 12.03
C ARG A 343 -13.53 -28.69 10.52
N ALA A 344 -13.01 -27.66 9.84
CA ALA A 344 -12.73 -27.71 8.41
C ALA A 344 -11.84 -28.93 8.07
N PRO A 345 -12.04 -29.57 6.90
CA PRO A 345 -11.22 -30.73 6.52
C PRO A 345 -9.82 -30.32 6.08
N GLU A 346 -9.62 -29.15 5.48
CA GLU A 346 -8.33 -28.73 4.93
C GLU A 346 -7.38 -28.15 6.00
N HIS A 347 -6.10 -28.53 5.95
CA HIS A 347 -5.08 -28.02 6.86
C HIS A 347 -4.84 -26.50 6.72
N ASP A 348 -4.85 -25.97 5.50
CA ASP A 348 -4.72 -24.52 5.23
C ASP A 348 -5.87 -23.70 5.86
N SER A 349 -7.10 -24.24 5.83
CA SER A 349 -8.24 -23.64 6.52
C SER A 349 -8.02 -23.63 8.04
N ARG A 350 -7.59 -24.76 8.61
CA ARG A 350 -7.31 -24.89 10.05
C ARG A 350 -6.19 -23.96 10.49
N GLU A 351 -5.11 -23.83 9.73
CA GLU A 351 -4.01 -22.91 10.00
C GLU A 351 -4.50 -21.47 10.14
N LYS A 352 -5.29 -20.99 9.16
CA LYS A 352 -5.85 -19.63 9.18
C LYS A 352 -6.74 -19.41 10.40
N VAL A 353 -7.53 -20.42 10.77
CA VAL A 353 -8.38 -20.37 11.97
C VAL A 353 -7.53 -20.35 13.24
N LEU A 354 -6.51 -21.22 13.37
CA LEU A 354 -5.59 -21.27 14.52
C LEU A 354 -4.86 -19.94 14.71
N LYS A 355 -4.33 -19.35 13.64
CA LYS A 355 -3.70 -18.01 13.67
C LYS A 355 -4.68 -16.96 14.19
N THR A 356 -5.94 -17.02 13.76
CA THR A 356 -6.98 -16.08 14.19
C THR A 356 -7.37 -16.28 15.66
N VAL A 357 -7.57 -17.53 16.11
CA VAL A 357 -7.84 -17.88 17.51
C VAL A 357 -6.72 -17.36 18.41
N ASN A 358 -5.46 -17.59 18.03
CA ASN A 358 -4.30 -17.15 18.80
C ASN A 358 -4.26 -15.61 18.92
N VAL A 359 -4.52 -14.88 17.82
CA VAL A 359 -4.53 -13.42 17.85
C VAL A 359 -5.68 -12.86 18.70
N LEU A 360 -6.83 -13.53 18.74
CA LEU A 360 -8.00 -13.14 19.53
C LEU A 360 -7.96 -13.61 21.00
N LEU A 361 -7.02 -14.49 21.34
CA LEU A 361 -6.96 -15.17 22.64
C LEU A 361 -7.03 -14.23 23.84
N SER A 362 -6.33 -13.09 23.79
CA SER A 362 -6.34 -12.10 24.88
C SER A 362 -7.69 -11.43 25.13
N PHE A 363 -8.62 -11.50 24.16
CA PHE A 363 -9.96 -10.90 24.25
C PHE A 363 -11.07 -11.95 24.37
N CYS A 364 -10.82 -13.16 23.86
CA CYS A 364 -11.78 -14.26 23.85
C CYS A 364 -11.47 -15.34 24.90
N LYS A 365 -10.56 -15.09 25.86
CA LYS A 365 -10.08 -16.11 26.81
C LYS A 365 -11.22 -16.80 27.56
N ASP A 366 -12.14 -16.03 28.13
CA ASP A 366 -13.26 -16.58 28.91
C ASP A 366 -14.18 -17.45 28.04
N THR A 367 -14.49 -16.98 26.83
CA THR A 367 -15.30 -17.72 25.86
C THR A 367 -14.61 -19.01 25.42
N TYR A 368 -13.30 -18.98 25.17
CA TYR A 368 -12.54 -20.14 24.72
C TYR A 368 -12.30 -21.17 25.82
N ALA A 369 -12.01 -20.73 27.05
CA ALA A 369 -11.84 -21.63 28.19
C ALA A 369 -13.15 -22.37 28.52
N GLY A 370 -14.29 -21.69 28.36
CA GLY A 370 -15.62 -22.28 28.56
C GLY A 370 -16.18 -23.08 27.37
N ASP A 371 -15.47 -23.18 26.24
CA ASP A 371 -15.95 -23.86 25.03
C ASP A 371 -15.44 -25.32 24.96
N PRO A 372 -16.26 -26.33 25.35
CA PRO A 372 -15.84 -27.73 25.30
C PRO A 372 -15.58 -28.22 23.87
N ALA A 373 -16.26 -27.64 22.87
CA ALA A 373 -16.09 -28.05 21.49
C ALA A 373 -14.73 -27.59 20.93
N LEU A 374 -14.27 -26.39 21.30
CA LEU A 374 -12.93 -25.92 20.99
C LEU A 374 -11.87 -26.81 21.65
N ASN A 375 -12.01 -27.09 22.95
CA ASN A 375 -11.05 -27.94 23.67
C ASN A 375 -10.95 -29.34 23.03
N HIS A 376 -12.09 -29.96 22.72
CA HIS A 376 -12.10 -31.24 22.01
C HIS A 376 -11.47 -31.16 20.62
N ALA A 377 -11.75 -30.09 19.85
CA ALA A 377 -11.14 -29.88 18.55
C ALA A 377 -9.61 -29.72 18.64
N LEU A 378 -9.10 -28.95 19.60
CA LEU A 378 -7.66 -28.78 19.84
C LEU A 378 -6.99 -30.09 20.25
N SER A 379 -7.61 -30.88 21.13
CA SER A 379 -7.06 -32.19 21.53
C SER A 379 -7.00 -33.17 20.36
N ARG A 380 -8.05 -33.23 19.52
CA ARG A 380 -8.08 -34.08 18.32
C ARG A 380 -7.02 -33.65 17.31
N LEU A 381 -6.96 -32.36 17.00
CA LEU A 381 -5.99 -31.82 16.04
C LEU A 381 -4.54 -31.98 16.55
N ARG A 382 -4.33 -31.89 17.87
CA ARG A 382 -3.01 -32.14 18.46
C ARG A 382 -2.52 -33.56 18.17
N GLN A 383 -3.36 -34.58 18.36
CA GLN A 383 -3.01 -35.96 18.06
C GLN A 383 -2.71 -36.14 16.56
N GLU A 384 -3.58 -35.59 15.70
CA GLU A 384 -3.41 -35.65 14.24
C GLU A 384 -2.10 -35.01 13.78
N TYR A 385 -1.75 -33.81 14.28
CA TYR A 385 -0.53 -33.12 13.88
C TYR A 385 0.73 -33.64 14.61
N GLU A 386 0.61 -34.35 15.73
CA GLU A 386 1.73 -35.09 16.34
C GLU A 386 2.16 -36.25 15.42
N GLU A 387 1.20 -37.01 14.87
CA GLU A 387 1.47 -38.08 13.92
C GLU A 387 2.09 -37.56 12.61
N LEU A 388 1.51 -36.50 12.04
CA LEU A 388 2.01 -35.90 10.79
C LEU A 388 3.39 -35.26 10.94
N ALA A 389 3.66 -34.57 12.07
CA ALA A 389 4.98 -34.00 12.34
C ALA A 389 6.05 -35.07 12.60
N GLU A 390 5.66 -36.22 13.17
CA GLU A 390 6.52 -37.40 13.29
C GLU A 390 6.91 -37.98 11.93
N GLU A 391 5.98 -37.97 10.97
CA GLU A 391 6.23 -38.39 9.58
C GLU A 391 7.19 -37.42 8.87
N GLU A 392 6.94 -36.10 8.92
CA GLU A 392 7.85 -35.06 8.38
C GLU A 392 9.28 -35.24 8.93
N ARG A 393 9.40 -35.49 10.25
CA ARG A 393 10.69 -35.73 10.91
C ARG A 393 11.40 -36.98 10.39
N LYS A 394 10.66 -38.05 10.08
CA LYS A 394 11.23 -39.29 9.52
C LYS A 394 11.71 -39.09 8.08
N GLU A 395 11.08 -38.19 7.33
CA GLU A 395 11.48 -37.80 5.97
C GLU A 395 12.66 -36.80 5.95
N GLY A 396 13.10 -36.34 7.12
CA GLY A 396 14.25 -35.45 7.28
C GLY A 396 13.88 -33.96 7.29
N GLU A 397 12.60 -33.61 7.33
CA GLU A 397 12.13 -32.24 7.50
C GLU A 397 12.06 -31.89 8.99
N GLU A 398 13.14 -31.33 9.54
CA GLU A 398 13.19 -30.97 10.96
C GLU A 398 12.24 -29.81 11.32
N ASP A 399 12.01 -28.88 10.40
CA ASP A 399 11.09 -27.74 10.55
C ASP A 399 9.94 -27.82 9.54
N GLY A 400 9.23 -28.95 9.59
CA GLY A 400 8.07 -29.22 8.75
C GLY A 400 6.85 -28.36 9.06
N TYR A 401 5.93 -28.31 8.09
CA TYR A 401 4.70 -27.52 8.15
C TYR A 401 3.78 -27.97 9.30
N PHE A 402 3.65 -29.28 9.53
CA PHE A 402 2.78 -29.82 10.58
C PHE A 402 3.35 -29.59 11.98
N LYS A 403 4.68 -29.52 12.11
CA LYS A 403 5.34 -29.11 13.37
C LYS A 403 4.96 -27.69 13.79
N GLU A 404 4.86 -26.74 12.87
CA GLU A 404 4.41 -25.37 13.17
C GLU A 404 2.95 -25.31 13.63
N LEU A 405 2.08 -26.10 13.00
CA LEU A 405 0.67 -26.22 13.40
C LEU A 405 0.53 -26.83 14.79
N LEU A 406 1.30 -27.89 15.07
CA LEU A 406 1.35 -28.51 16.40
C LEU A 406 1.83 -27.51 17.45
N HIS A 407 2.88 -26.73 17.16
CA HIS A 407 3.35 -25.67 18.06
C HIS A 407 2.24 -24.64 18.33
N SER A 408 1.53 -24.21 17.29
CA SER A 408 0.42 -23.26 17.42
C SER A 408 -0.69 -23.79 18.33
N ILE A 409 -1.08 -25.07 18.18
CA ILE A 409 -2.09 -25.71 19.03
C ILE A 409 -1.63 -25.79 20.48
N ASN A 410 -0.40 -26.22 20.70
CA ASN A 410 0.17 -26.34 22.05
C ASN A 410 0.26 -24.98 22.75
N SER A 411 0.64 -23.93 22.02
CA SER A 411 0.69 -22.55 22.52
C SER A 411 -0.70 -22.05 22.93
N ILE A 412 -1.72 -22.28 22.11
CA ILE A 412 -3.12 -21.91 22.43
C ILE A 412 -3.59 -22.69 23.66
N ALA A 413 -3.40 -24.01 23.68
CA ALA A 413 -3.84 -24.87 24.77
C ALA A 413 -3.15 -24.53 26.10
N GLN A 414 -1.88 -24.11 26.07
CA GLN A 414 -1.16 -23.67 27.26
C GLN A 414 -1.70 -22.35 27.81
N GLN A 415 -2.04 -21.40 26.94
CA GLN A 415 -2.57 -20.09 27.34
C GLN A 415 -4.03 -20.13 27.81
N LEU A 416 -4.77 -21.19 27.47
CA LEU A 416 -6.14 -21.46 27.94
C LEU A 416 -6.20 -22.14 29.31
N LYS A 417 -5.08 -22.68 29.80
CA LYS A 417 -4.93 -23.07 31.21
C LYS A 417 -4.77 -21.82 32.09
#